data_AF-A0A2G1X5L6-F1
#
_entry.id   AF-A0A2G1X5L6-F1
#
_cell.length_a   1.000
_cell.length_b   1.000
_cell.length_c   1.000
_cell.angle_alpha   90.00
_cell.angle_beta   90.00
_cell.angle_gamma   90.00
#
_symmetry.space_group_name_H-M   'P 1'
#
loop_
_entity.id
_entity.type
_entity.pdbx_description
1 polymer ?
#
loop_
_entity_poly.entity_id
_entity_poly.type
_entity_poly.pdbx_seq_one_letter_code
_entity_poly.pdbx_strand_id
1 'polypeptide(L)' 'ATVYGFVYDLHGVYGDRDGAVYLVNADGERDPATLCDLVGEAHADHVATLLER' A
#
# COMPACT_ATOMS: atom_id res chain seq x y z
N ALA A 1 19.80 1.56 -6.41
CA ALA A 1 19.21 1.20 -5.11
C ALA A 1 17.74 1.54 -5.20
N THR A 2 16.85 0.68 -4.70
CA THR A 2 15.40 0.88 -4.80
C THR A 2 14.87 1.39 -3.47
N VAL A 3 14.01 2.40 -3.52
CA VAL A 3 13.40 3.01 -2.31
C VAL A 3 11.94 2.58 -2.20
N TYR A 4 11.50 2.18 -1.01
CA TYR A 4 10.10 1.82 -0.77
C TYR A 4 9.53 2.66 0.37
N GLY A 5 8.30 3.13 0.20
CA GLY A 5 7.55 3.86 1.20
C GLY A 5 6.36 3.06 1.72
N PHE A 6 6.23 2.96 3.04
CA PHE A 6 5.13 2.24 3.69
C PHE A 6 4.44 3.11 4.75
N VAL A 7 3.13 2.91 4.90
CA VAL A 7 2.34 3.47 6.01
C VAL A 7 1.86 2.32 6.88
N TYR A 8 1.98 2.48 8.20
CA TYR A 8 1.45 1.53 9.17
C TYR A 8 0.18 2.09 9.79
N ASP A 9 -0.90 1.34 9.69
CA ASP A 9 -2.19 1.69 10.26
C ASP A 9 -2.34 1.11 11.66
N LEU A 10 -1.80 1.85 12.63
CA LEU A 10 -1.92 1.50 14.04
C LEU A 10 -3.36 1.66 14.56
N HIS A 11 -4.16 2.52 13.94
CA HIS A 11 -5.47 2.94 14.45
C HIS A 11 -6.66 2.36 13.66
N GLY A 12 -6.42 1.55 12.63
CA GLY A 12 -7.47 0.94 11.79
C GLY A 12 -8.25 1.97 10.96
N VAL A 13 -7.61 3.09 10.57
CA VAL A 13 -8.27 4.17 9.81
C VAL A 13 -8.46 3.80 8.33
N TYR A 14 -7.61 2.91 7.82
CA TYR A 14 -7.52 2.56 6.40
C TYR A 14 -8.09 1.18 6.07
N GLY A 15 -8.51 0.40 7.07
CA GLY A 15 -9.18 -0.87 6.83
C GLY A 15 -9.57 -1.59 8.12
N ASP A 16 -10.25 -2.72 7.96
CA ASP A 16 -10.80 -3.52 9.07
C ASP A 16 -9.76 -4.44 9.75
N ARG A 17 -8.47 -4.28 9.39
CA ARG A 17 -7.37 -5.12 9.86
C ARG A 17 -6.50 -4.35 10.85
N ASP A 18 -6.39 -4.89 12.06
CA ASP A 18 -5.48 -4.34 13.07
C ASP A 18 -4.03 -4.37 12.58
N GLY A 19 -3.37 -3.20 12.57
CA GLY A 19 -1.95 -3.09 12.28
C GLY A 19 -1.57 -3.43 10.83
N ALA A 20 -2.38 -3.04 9.86
CA ALA A 20 -2.04 -3.24 8.45
C ALA A 20 -0.90 -2.31 8.00
N VAL A 21 -0.03 -2.81 7.11
CA VAL A 21 0.99 -2.02 6.41
C VAL A 21 0.54 -1.81 4.97
N TYR A 22 0.67 -0.59 4.46
CA TYR A 22 0.30 -0.22 3.10
C TYR A 22 1.51 0.28 2.31
N LEU A 23 1.69 -0.21 1.08
CA LEU A 23 2.73 0.27 0.17
C LEU A 23 2.23 1.52 -0.56
N VAL A 24 2.96 2.63 -0.42
CA VAL A 24 2.59 3.92 -1.02
C VAL A 24 3.57 4.40 -2.08
N ASN A 25 4.76 3.80 -2.11
CA ASN A 25 5.78 4.17 -3.08
C ASN A 25 6.75 3.03 -3.37
N ALA A 26 7.07 2.83 -4.65
CA ALA A 26 8.17 1.99 -5.11
C ALA A 26 9.02 2.77 -6.12
N ASP A 27 10.22 3.17 -5.70
CA ASP A 27 11.20 3.90 -6.52
C ASP A 27 10.66 5.19 -7.17
N GLY A 28 9.76 5.88 -6.48
CA GLY A 28 9.09 7.08 -7.03
C GLY A 28 7.73 6.81 -7.68
N GLU A 29 7.40 5.56 -8.02
CA GLU A 29 6.07 5.17 -8.49
C GLU A 29 5.06 5.25 -7.34
N ARG A 30 3.87 5.80 -7.62
CA ARG A 30 2.76 5.99 -6.67
C ARG A 30 1.39 5.65 -7.27
N ASP A 31 1.34 5.21 -8.52
CA ASP A 31 0.13 4.73 -9.16
C ASP A 31 -0.35 3.42 -8.50
N PRO A 32 -1.59 3.38 -7.97
CA PRO A 32 -2.08 2.22 -7.24
C PRO A 32 -2.14 0.94 -8.08
N ALA A 33 -2.52 1.04 -9.36
CA ALA A 33 -2.61 -0.14 -10.23
C ALA A 33 -1.22 -0.74 -10.46
N THR A 34 -0.23 0.11 -10.74
CA THR A 34 1.18 -0.28 -10.92
C THR A 34 1.76 -0.89 -9.64
N LEU A 35 1.42 -0.33 -8.48
CA LEU A 35 1.85 -0.87 -7.19
C LEU A 35 1.13 -2.19 -6.84
N CYS A 36 -0.15 -2.35 -7.20
CA CYS A 36 -0.90 -3.61 -7.06
C CYS A 36 -0.28 -4.73 -7.90
N ASP A 37 0.09 -4.44 -9.15
CA ASP A 37 0.78 -5.40 -10.03
C ASP A 37 2.13 -5.83 -9.43
N LEU A 38 2.83 -4.92 -8.75
CA LEU A 38 4.11 -5.19 -8.10
C LEU A 38 4.00 -6.14 -6.90
N VAL A 39 2.98 -5.96 -6.05
CA VAL A 39 2.78 -6.78 -4.83
C VAL A 39 2.00 -8.07 -5.10
N GLY A 40 1.32 -8.13 -6.25
CA GLY A 40 0.45 -9.22 -6.68
C GLY A 40 -0.92 -9.21 -6.01
N GLU A 41 -1.87 -9.94 -6.61
CA GLU A 41 -3.29 -9.95 -6.19
C GLU A 41 -3.51 -10.24 -4.71
N ALA A 42 -2.69 -11.13 -4.12
CA ALA A 42 -2.78 -11.48 -2.70
C ALA A 42 -2.54 -10.31 -1.73
N HIS A 43 -1.91 -9.22 -2.20
CA HIS A 43 -1.59 -8.04 -1.42
C HIS A 43 -2.10 -6.73 -2.05
N ALA A 44 -2.93 -6.79 -3.09
CA ALA A 44 -3.48 -5.60 -3.76
C ALA A 44 -4.26 -4.70 -2.78
N ASP A 45 -4.95 -5.29 -1.82
CA ASP A 45 -5.67 -4.59 -0.75
C ASP A 45 -4.75 -3.76 0.16
N HIS A 46 -3.45 -4.05 0.17
CA HIS A 46 -2.42 -3.30 0.91
C HIS A 46 -1.88 -2.09 0.12
N VAL A 47 -2.46 -1.74 -1.02
CA VAL A 47 -2.08 -0.57 -1.84
C VAL A 47 -3.28 0.35 -2.03
N ALA A 48 -4.43 -0.25 -2.39
CA ALA A 48 -5.63 0.45 -2.84
C ALA A 48 -6.24 1.39 -1.77
N THR A 49 -6.46 0.89 -0.56
CA THR A 49 -7.30 1.59 0.44
C THR A 49 -6.77 2.94 0.92
N LEU A 50 -5.46 3.20 0.80
CA LEU A 50 -4.86 4.46 1.22
C LEU A 50 -4.70 5.47 0.07
N LEU A 51 -4.49 5.01 -1.16
CA LEU A 51 -4.22 5.86 -2.32
C LEU A 51 -5.47 6.21 -3.13
N GLU A 52 -6.57 5.47 -2.94
CA GLU A 52 -7.85 5.71 -3.62
C GLU A 52 -8.81 6.61 -2.82
N ARG A 53 -8.35 7.22 -1.71
CA ARG A 53 -9.13 8.13 -0.86
C ARG A 53 -8.99 9.61 -1.21
#